data_AF-A0A2U3QFQ8-F1
#
_entry.id   AF-A0A2U3QFQ8-F1
#
_cell.length_a   1.000
_cell.length_b   1.000
_cell.length_c   1.000
_cell.angle_alpha   90.00
_cell.angle_beta   90.00
_cell.angle_gamma   90.00
#
_symmetry.space_group_name_H-M   'P 1'
#
loop_
_entity.id
_entity.type
_entity.pdbx_description
1 polymer ?
#
loop_
_entity_poly.entity_id
_entity_poly.type
_entity_poly.pdbx_seq_one_letter_code
_entity_poly.pdbx_strand_id
1 'polypeptide(L)'
;MPKYDFDIGIIGAGAAGLTVAAGASQLGARTLLVEKEKELGGDCLHFGCVPSKTLIRTANVYHLFRRSGDFGLPPLDMKPVDFRSIVQRIRSVVGTIQKHDSKERFCTLGVRVESGYSFFKDEHAIDLNGETLSARTWVIATGSSPSIPEIEGLDNMPYLTNRDFLSWLTSRVTHYHRRRADRNRDGTGFQPSWKPRFGHPEGRTDPQQGRFRYGH
;
A
#
# COMPACT_ATOMS: atom_id res chain seq x y z
N MET A 1 -12.36 -12.26 -43.90
CA MET A 1 -12.60 -11.20 -42.89
C MET A 1 -12.41 -11.82 -41.51
N PRO A 2 -11.84 -11.10 -40.53
CA PRO A 2 -11.72 -11.63 -39.18
C PRO A 2 -13.11 -11.89 -38.58
N LYS A 3 -13.29 -13.05 -37.93
CA LYS A 3 -14.54 -13.47 -37.29
C LYS A 3 -14.90 -12.65 -36.05
N TYR A 4 -13.89 -12.06 -35.41
CA TYR A 4 -14.00 -11.29 -34.17
C TYR A 4 -13.25 -9.95 -34.31
N ASP A 5 -13.69 -8.92 -33.59
CA ASP A 5 -13.08 -7.59 -33.59
C ASP A 5 -11.64 -7.64 -33.07
N PHE A 6 -11.41 -8.48 -32.05
CA PHE A 6 -10.12 -8.69 -31.40
C PHE A 6 -9.71 -10.16 -31.40
N ASP A 7 -8.40 -10.38 -31.36
CA ASP A 7 -7.83 -11.72 -31.20
C ASP A 7 -7.79 -12.12 -29.72
N ILE A 8 -7.67 -11.14 -28.82
CA ILE A 8 -7.72 -11.31 -27.37
C ILE A 8 -8.40 -10.11 -26.70
N GLY A 9 -9.31 -10.40 -25.78
CA GLY A 9 -9.92 -9.43 -24.88
C GLY A 9 -9.49 -9.67 -23.44
N ILE A 10 -9.19 -8.60 -22.71
CA ILE A 10 -8.68 -8.67 -21.33
C ILE A 10 -9.56 -7.78 -20.46
N ILE A 11 -10.11 -8.35 -19.39
CA ILE A 11 -10.96 -7.63 -18.43
C ILE A 11 -10.20 -7.43 -17.13
N GLY A 12 -9.88 -6.17 -16.82
CA GLY A 12 -9.08 -5.74 -15.67
C GLY A 12 -7.65 -5.39 -16.08
N ALA A 13 -7.23 -4.16 -15.75
CA ALA A 13 -5.92 -3.61 -16.04
C ALA A 13 -5.03 -3.52 -14.78
N GLY A 14 -5.11 -4.55 -13.93
CA GLY A 14 -4.09 -4.82 -12.91
C GLY A 14 -2.84 -5.46 -13.51
N ALA A 15 -1.86 -5.79 -12.65
CA ALA A 15 -0.57 -6.34 -13.07
C ALA A 15 -0.67 -7.50 -14.08
N ALA A 16 -1.60 -8.44 -13.88
CA ALA A 16 -1.82 -9.56 -14.79
C ALA A 16 -2.34 -9.09 -16.16
N GLY A 17 -3.40 -8.27 -16.18
CA GLY A 17 -4.00 -7.79 -17.42
C GLY A 17 -3.06 -6.92 -18.25
N LEU A 18 -2.31 -6.03 -17.60
CA LEU A 18 -1.29 -5.21 -18.25
C LEU A 18 -0.16 -6.05 -18.86
N THR A 19 0.28 -7.10 -18.16
CA THR A 19 1.32 -8.00 -18.67
C THR A 19 0.83 -8.74 -19.92
N VAL A 20 -0.39 -9.28 -19.87
CA VAL A 20 -1.00 -9.98 -21.01
C VAL A 20 -1.22 -9.03 -22.19
N ALA A 21 -1.73 -7.82 -21.94
CA ALA A 21 -2.01 -6.84 -22.99
C ALA A 21 -0.73 -6.43 -23.72
N ALA A 22 0.33 -6.13 -22.97
CA ALA A 22 1.62 -5.76 -23.55
C ALA A 22 2.23 -6.91 -24.34
N GLY A 23 2.18 -8.14 -23.81
CA GLY A 23 2.73 -9.32 -24.48
C GLY A 23 1.97 -9.68 -25.76
N ALA A 24 0.63 -9.71 -25.70
CA ALA A 24 -0.20 -10.04 -26.85
C ALA A 24 -0.04 -9.02 -28.00
N SER A 25 -0.03 -7.72 -27.69
CA SER A 25 0.15 -6.69 -28.71
C SER A 25 1.53 -6.74 -29.35
N GLN A 26 2.59 -7.01 -28.58
CA GLN A 26 3.96 -7.19 -29.11
C GLN A 26 4.08 -8.39 -30.06
N LEU A 27 3.23 -9.41 -29.89
CA LEU A 27 3.12 -10.55 -30.80
C LEU A 27 2.20 -10.30 -32.00
N GLY A 28 1.68 -9.08 -32.16
CA GLY A 28 0.85 -8.66 -33.29
C GLY A 28 -0.65 -8.99 -33.15
N ALA A 29 -1.11 -9.40 -31.97
CA ALA A 29 -2.53 -9.67 -31.74
C ALA A 29 -3.34 -8.37 -31.61
N ARG A 30 -4.51 -8.30 -32.25
CA ARG A 30 -5.48 -7.23 -32.00
C ARG A 30 -5.99 -7.38 -30.57
N THR A 31 -5.58 -6.48 -29.70
CA THR A 31 -5.73 -6.61 -28.25
C THR A 31 -6.70 -5.56 -27.71
N LEU A 32 -7.73 -6.01 -27.01
CA LEU A 32 -8.64 -5.16 -26.24
C LEU A 32 -8.32 -5.31 -24.74
N LEU A 33 -8.18 -4.18 -24.03
CA LEU A 33 -8.05 -4.11 -22.59
C LEU A 33 -9.16 -3.23 -22.02
N VAL A 34 -9.95 -3.77 -21.10
CA VAL A 34 -11.08 -3.08 -20.45
C VAL A 34 -10.76 -2.86 -18.97
N GLU A 35 -10.88 -1.63 -18.50
CA GLU A 35 -10.71 -1.27 -17.08
C GLU A 35 -11.89 -0.42 -16.59
N LYS A 36 -12.44 -0.74 -15.41
CA LYS A 36 -13.53 0.01 -14.80
C LYS A 36 -13.04 1.20 -13.98
N GLU A 37 -11.83 1.10 -13.41
CA GLU A 37 -11.21 2.15 -12.62
C GLU A 37 -10.69 3.28 -13.51
N LYS A 38 -10.51 4.46 -12.92
CA LYS A 38 -10.04 5.65 -13.65
C LYS A 38 -8.63 5.47 -14.22
N GLU A 39 -7.76 4.80 -13.48
CA GLU A 39 -6.34 4.63 -13.80
C GLU A 39 -6.04 3.14 -13.90
N LEU A 40 -5.20 2.77 -14.87
CA LEU A 40 -4.66 1.42 -14.97
C LEU A 40 -3.64 1.15 -13.84
N GLY A 41 -3.26 -0.11 -13.65
CA GLY A 41 -2.28 -0.57 -12.65
C GLY A 41 -2.90 -1.39 -11.52
N GLY A 42 -4.21 -1.25 -11.32
CA GLY A 42 -5.00 -1.99 -10.33
C GLY A 42 -4.49 -1.85 -8.89
N ASP A 43 -4.86 -2.81 -8.04
CA ASP A 43 -4.57 -2.74 -6.60
C ASP A 43 -3.09 -2.71 -6.27
N CYS A 44 -2.27 -3.45 -7.02
CA CYS A 44 -0.83 -3.53 -6.78
C CYS A 44 -0.16 -2.14 -6.77
N LEU A 45 -0.51 -1.30 -7.75
CA LEU A 45 0.03 0.04 -7.90
C LEU A 45 -0.63 1.05 -6.96
N HIS A 46 -1.95 1.02 -6.83
CA HIS A 46 -2.69 2.12 -6.18
C HIS A 46 -2.97 1.90 -4.69
N PHE A 47 -3.20 0.65 -4.27
CA PHE A 47 -3.74 0.35 -2.93
C PHE A 47 -3.04 -0.80 -2.20
N GLY A 48 -1.99 -1.38 -2.80
CA GLY A 48 -1.40 -2.63 -2.36
C GLY A 48 0.11 -2.53 -2.24
N CYS A 49 0.80 -3.28 -3.08
CA CYS A 49 2.24 -3.51 -3.00
C CYS A 49 3.08 -2.23 -3.00
N VAL A 50 2.83 -1.32 -3.94
CA VAL A 50 3.67 -0.13 -4.13
C VAL A 50 3.54 0.83 -2.94
N PRO A 51 2.33 1.24 -2.51
CA PRO A 51 2.16 2.03 -1.30
C PRO A 51 2.72 1.35 -0.05
N SER A 52 2.39 0.08 0.17
CA SER A 52 2.77 -0.64 1.38
C SER A 52 4.29 -0.76 1.51
N LYS A 53 4.98 -1.14 0.43
CA LYS A 53 6.44 -1.25 0.42
C LYS A 53 7.13 0.10 0.57
N THR A 54 6.56 1.16 0.00
CA THR A 54 7.09 2.53 0.17
C THR A 54 6.98 2.99 1.63
N LEU A 55 5.85 2.71 2.29
CA LEU A 55 5.65 3.01 3.70
C LEU A 55 6.58 2.17 4.59
N ILE A 56 6.66 0.86 4.38
CA ILE A 56 7.56 -0.04 5.12
C ILE A 56 9.00 0.42 5.01
N ARG A 57 9.45 0.81 3.80
CA ARG A 57 10.81 1.34 3.62
C ARG A 57 11.03 2.63 4.43
N THR A 58 10.05 3.53 4.45
CA THR A 58 10.11 4.77 5.24
C THR A 58 10.18 4.46 6.74
N ALA A 59 9.36 3.52 7.22
CA ALA A 59 9.37 3.06 8.61
C ALA A 59 10.71 2.42 9.01
N ASN A 60 11.31 1.60 8.12
CA ASN A 60 12.61 0.98 8.36
C ASN A 60 13.73 2.03 8.49
N VAL A 61 13.72 3.08 7.64
CA VAL A 61 14.68 4.19 7.75
C VAL A 61 14.48 4.94 9.08
N TYR A 62 13.25 5.22 9.47
CA TYR A 62 12.95 5.84 10.77
C TYR A 62 13.43 4.97 11.94
N HIS A 63 13.24 3.64 11.86
CA HIS A 63 13.72 2.70 12.87
C HIS A 63 15.25 2.69 12.97
N LEU A 64 15.96 2.74 11.84
CA LEU A 64 17.43 2.85 11.83
C LEU A 64 17.92 4.14 12.48
N PHE A 65 17.27 5.28 12.22
CA PHE A 65 17.62 6.53 12.91
C PHE A 65 17.44 6.43 14.43
N ARG A 66 16.38 5.78 14.90
CA ARG A 66 16.17 5.55 16.34
C ARG A 66 17.22 4.65 16.98
N ARG A 67 17.90 3.83 16.17
CA ARG A 67 18.94 2.90 16.59
C ARG A 67 20.34 3.38 16.19
N SER A 68 20.52 4.67 15.90
CA SER A 68 21.82 5.21 15.48
C SER A 68 22.95 4.87 16.46
N GLY A 69 22.66 4.86 17.77
CA GLY A 69 23.60 4.49 18.83
C GLY A 69 24.14 3.06 18.72
N ASP A 70 23.35 2.10 18.23
CA ASP A 70 23.79 0.72 18.01
C ASP A 70 24.89 0.62 16.95
N PHE A 71 25.00 1.64 16.10
CA PHE A 71 26.02 1.77 15.05
C PHE A 71 27.13 2.75 15.43
N GLY A 72 27.21 3.17 16.71
CA GLY A 72 28.22 4.12 17.20
C GLY A 72 27.99 5.57 16.74
N LEU A 73 26.82 5.90 16.20
CA LEU A 73 26.45 7.26 15.83
C LEU A 73 25.80 7.98 17.03
N PRO A 74 25.95 9.32 17.14
CA PRO A 74 25.27 10.07 18.18
C PRO A 74 23.75 9.88 18.09
N PRO A 75 23.05 9.83 19.24
CA PRO A 75 21.59 9.82 19.26
C PRO A 75 21.03 11.05 18.56
N LEU A 76 20.02 10.85 17.71
CA LEU A 76 19.33 11.94 17.02
C LEU A 76 18.10 12.37 17.81
N ASP A 77 17.91 13.67 18.00
CA ASP A 77 16.65 14.22 18.50
C ASP A 77 15.60 14.23 17.37
N MET A 78 14.67 13.28 17.41
CA MET A 78 13.69 13.08 16.35
C MET A 78 12.39 13.81 16.65
N LYS A 79 12.05 14.78 15.79
CA LYS A 79 10.72 15.42 15.79
C LYS A 79 9.60 14.40 15.48
N PRO A 80 8.36 14.69 15.89
CA PRO A 80 7.20 13.88 15.51
C PRO A 80 7.09 13.71 13.99
N VAL A 81 6.67 12.51 13.57
CA VAL A 81 6.52 12.16 12.15
C VAL A 81 5.37 12.93 11.52
N ASP A 82 5.62 13.63 10.40
CA ASP A 82 4.58 14.20 9.55
C ASP A 82 4.14 13.18 8.49
N PHE A 83 2.97 12.58 8.69
CA PHE A 83 2.40 11.62 7.75
C PHE A 83 2.02 12.23 6.39
N ARG A 84 1.84 13.56 6.29
CA ARG A 84 1.57 14.21 5.00
C ARG A 84 2.77 14.07 4.06
N SER A 85 3.97 14.28 4.55
CA SER A 85 5.21 14.12 3.78
C SER A 85 5.42 12.66 3.36
N ILE A 86 5.07 11.70 4.22
CA ILE A 86 5.13 10.27 3.87
C ILE A 86 4.12 9.95 2.77
N VAL A 87 2.88 10.41 2.88
CA VAL A 87 1.86 10.17 1.84
C VAL A 87 2.24 10.87 0.52
N GLN A 88 2.83 12.07 0.57
CA GLN A 88 3.39 12.71 -0.61
C GLN A 88 4.50 11.86 -1.26
N ARG A 89 5.41 11.29 -0.47
CA ARG A 89 6.42 10.34 -0.97
C ARG A 89 5.77 9.12 -1.63
N ILE A 90 4.75 8.53 -0.99
CA ILE A 90 4.01 7.38 -1.54
C ILE A 90 3.39 7.75 -2.89
N ARG A 91 2.65 8.87 -2.95
CA ARG A 91 2.03 9.36 -4.20
C ARG A 91 3.07 9.64 -5.28
N SER A 92 4.23 10.18 -4.92
CA SER A 92 5.33 10.40 -5.86
C SER A 92 5.84 9.09 -6.45
N VAL A 93 6.07 8.05 -5.63
CA VAL A 93 6.52 6.74 -6.12
C VAL A 93 5.46 6.08 -7.01
N VAL A 94 4.18 6.12 -6.62
CA VAL A 94 3.06 5.64 -7.44
C VAL A 94 3.03 6.39 -8.77
N GLY A 95 3.14 7.72 -8.76
CA GLY A 95 3.14 8.55 -9.96
C GLY A 95 4.32 8.29 -10.90
N THR A 96 5.48 7.89 -10.38
CA THR A 96 6.61 7.45 -11.22
C THR A 96 6.28 6.16 -11.97
N ILE A 97 5.68 5.18 -11.29
CA ILE A 97 5.33 3.88 -11.89
C ILE A 97 4.12 4.02 -12.83
N GLN A 98 3.13 4.87 -12.49
CA GLN A 98 1.94 5.12 -13.29
C GLN A 98 2.26 5.51 -14.74
N LYS A 99 3.39 6.18 -14.99
CA LYS A 99 3.84 6.50 -16.37
C LYS A 99 4.07 5.27 -17.23
N HIS A 100 4.50 4.17 -16.62
CA HIS A 100 4.73 2.89 -17.29
C HIS A 100 3.47 2.03 -17.38
N ASP A 101 2.47 2.32 -16.55
CA ASP A 101 1.18 1.63 -16.59
C ASP A 101 0.09 2.48 -17.26
N SER A 102 0.43 3.64 -17.84
CA SER A 102 -0.55 4.60 -18.35
C SER A 102 -1.30 4.09 -19.59
N LYS A 103 -2.55 4.58 -19.76
CA LYS A 103 -3.38 4.29 -20.93
C LYS A 103 -2.66 4.65 -22.22
N GLU A 104 -2.01 5.81 -22.26
CA GLU A 104 -1.31 6.34 -23.44
C GLU A 104 -0.20 5.38 -23.88
N ARG A 105 0.58 4.84 -22.94
CA ARG A 105 1.63 3.87 -23.25
C ARG A 105 1.05 2.61 -23.89
N PHE A 106 -0.04 2.08 -23.33
CA PHE A 106 -0.67 0.87 -23.87
C PHE A 106 -1.28 1.11 -25.25
N CYS A 107 -1.88 2.27 -25.48
CA CYS A 107 -2.32 2.68 -26.81
C CYS A 107 -1.15 2.74 -27.81
N THR A 108 0.02 3.28 -27.42
CA THR A 108 1.22 3.29 -28.27
C THR A 108 1.74 1.88 -28.60
N LEU A 109 1.52 0.90 -27.71
CA LEU A 109 1.86 -0.49 -27.97
C LEU A 109 0.90 -1.19 -28.95
N GLY A 110 -0.20 -0.54 -29.37
CA GLY A 110 -1.22 -1.10 -30.25
C GLY A 110 -2.42 -1.72 -29.53
N VAL A 111 -2.52 -1.56 -28.21
CA VAL A 111 -3.67 -2.04 -27.42
C VAL A 111 -4.81 -1.04 -27.49
N ARG A 112 -6.03 -1.51 -27.82
CA ARG A 112 -7.24 -0.70 -27.62
C ARG A 112 -7.62 -0.75 -26.14
N VAL A 113 -7.51 0.39 -25.47
CA VAL A 113 -7.84 0.51 -24.04
C VAL A 113 -9.18 1.21 -23.86
N GLU A 114 -10.15 0.50 -23.32
CA GLU A 114 -11.50 1.00 -23.04
C GLU A 114 -11.78 1.09 -21.54
N SER A 115 -12.62 2.07 -21.18
CA SER A 115 -13.00 2.32 -19.81
C SER A 115 -14.47 1.98 -19.58
N GLY A 116 -14.77 1.17 -18.57
CA GLY A 116 -16.14 0.85 -18.18
C GLY A 116 -16.31 -0.53 -17.57
N TYR A 117 -17.54 -0.79 -17.13
CA TYR A 117 -17.97 -2.13 -16.73
C TYR A 117 -18.32 -2.94 -17.98
N SER A 118 -17.91 -4.20 -17.99
CA SER A 118 -18.25 -5.14 -19.06
C SER A 118 -18.97 -6.37 -18.53
N PHE A 119 -19.87 -6.90 -19.34
CA PHE A 119 -20.64 -8.12 -19.04
C PHE A 119 -20.60 -9.04 -20.25
N PHE A 120 -20.32 -10.33 -20.04
CA PHE A 120 -20.39 -11.31 -21.12
C PHE A 120 -21.83 -11.47 -21.61
N LYS A 121 -22.03 -11.33 -22.93
CA LYS A 121 -23.28 -11.70 -23.61
C LYS A 121 -23.26 -13.17 -24.02
N ASP A 122 -22.09 -13.67 -24.38
CA ASP A 122 -21.80 -15.07 -24.70
C ASP A 122 -20.30 -15.36 -24.47
N GLU A 123 -19.80 -16.49 -24.98
CA GLU A 123 -18.41 -16.94 -24.83
C GLU A 123 -17.37 -16.02 -25.52
N HIS A 124 -17.80 -15.19 -26.48
CA HIS A 124 -16.94 -14.40 -27.34
C HIS A 124 -17.26 -12.90 -27.34
N ALA A 125 -18.42 -12.48 -26.83
CA ALA A 125 -18.86 -11.09 -26.85
C ALA A 125 -19.12 -10.53 -25.46
N ILE A 126 -18.75 -9.26 -25.26
CA ILE A 126 -19.12 -8.46 -24.08
C ILE A 126 -20.01 -7.29 -24.48
N ASP A 127 -20.88 -6.88 -23.57
CA ASP A 127 -21.42 -5.52 -23.53
C ASP A 127 -20.41 -4.60 -22.85
N LEU A 128 -20.11 -3.46 -23.46
CA LEU A 128 -19.35 -2.38 -22.85
C LEU A 128 -20.05 -1.06 -23.18
N ASN A 129 -20.67 -0.44 -22.18
CA ASN A 129 -21.42 0.81 -22.34
C ASN A 129 -22.51 0.74 -23.43
N GLY A 130 -23.16 -0.42 -23.61
CA GLY A 130 -24.18 -0.65 -24.65
C GLY A 130 -23.62 -0.98 -26.04
N GLU A 131 -22.30 -0.92 -26.23
CA GLU A 131 -21.63 -1.42 -27.43
C GLU A 131 -21.30 -2.92 -27.24
N THR A 132 -21.43 -3.71 -28.31
CA THR A 132 -21.02 -5.12 -28.29
C THR A 132 -19.64 -5.25 -28.90
N LEU A 133 -18.68 -5.76 -28.14
CA LEU A 133 -17.31 -6.01 -28.60
C LEU A 133 -17.01 -7.50 -28.54
N SER A 134 -16.37 -8.04 -29.58
CA SER A 134 -16.06 -9.46 -29.68
C SER A 134 -14.56 -9.78 -29.67
N ALA A 135 -14.18 -10.85 -28.98
CA ALA A 135 -12.83 -11.38 -29.01
C ALA A 135 -12.81 -12.91 -29.14
N ARG A 136 -11.80 -13.42 -29.85
CA ARG A 136 -11.61 -14.88 -30.02
C ARG A 136 -11.33 -15.59 -28.70
N THR A 137 -10.58 -14.96 -27.80
CA THR A 137 -10.23 -15.50 -26.48
C THR A 137 -10.26 -14.41 -25.44
N TRP A 138 -10.67 -14.75 -24.22
CA TRP A 138 -10.80 -13.82 -23.11
C TRP A 138 -9.86 -14.16 -21.96
N VAL A 139 -9.26 -13.13 -21.36
CA VAL A 139 -8.53 -13.22 -20.10
C VAL A 139 -9.26 -12.42 -19.04
N ILE A 140 -9.69 -13.10 -17.99
CA ILE A 140 -10.34 -12.47 -16.84
C ILE A 140 -9.27 -12.18 -15.79
N ALA A 141 -8.91 -10.91 -15.66
CA ALA A 141 -7.88 -10.38 -14.76
C ALA A 141 -8.45 -9.31 -13.82
N THR A 142 -9.68 -9.50 -13.35
CA THR A 142 -10.46 -8.54 -12.55
C THR A 142 -9.94 -8.31 -11.14
N GLY A 143 -8.94 -9.09 -10.70
CA GLY A 143 -8.27 -8.92 -9.42
C GLY A 143 -9.11 -9.39 -8.24
N SER A 144 -9.00 -8.68 -7.12
CA SER A 144 -9.65 -9.00 -5.86
C SER A 144 -10.12 -7.73 -5.16
N SER A 145 -11.05 -7.86 -4.21
CA SER A 145 -11.49 -6.79 -3.32
C SER A 145 -11.34 -7.20 -1.86
N PRO A 146 -11.23 -6.25 -0.92
CA PRO A 146 -11.24 -6.55 0.51
C PRO A 146 -12.50 -7.31 0.89
N SER A 147 -12.35 -8.39 1.65
CA SER A 147 -13.46 -9.09 2.29
C SER A 147 -13.69 -8.50 3.69
N ILE A 148 -14.94 -8.17 3.98
CA ILE A 148 -15.36 -7.68 5.30
C ILE A 148 -15.97 -8.89 6.03
N PRO A 149 -15.41 -9.31 7.18
CA PRO A 149 -15.92 -10.47 7.89
C PRO A 149 -17.26 -10.15 8.59
N GLU A 150 -18.16 -11.14 8.63
CA GLU A 150 -19.45 -11.04 9.33
C GLU A 150 -19.25 -11.10 10.85
N ILE A 151 -18.84 -9.99 11.45
CA ILE A 151 -18.67 -9.84 12.89
C ILE A 151 -19.77 -8.91 13.38
N GLU A 152 -20.55 -9.36 14.38
CA GLU A 152 -21.62 -8.56 14.97
C GLU A 152 -21.10 -7.20 15.44
N GLY A 153 -21.76 -6.13 15.00
CA GLY A 153 -21.40 -4.75 15.34
C GLY A 153 -20.29 -4.13 14.49
N LEU A 154 -19.59 -4.88 13.61
CA LEU A 154 -18.55 -4.34 12.74
C LEU A 154 -19.10 -3.32 11.74
N ASP A 155 -20.30 -3.57 11.20
CA ASP A 155 -20.97 -2.66 10.26
C ASP A 155 -21.36 -1.32 10.89
N ASN A 156 -21.47 -1.29 12.23
CA ASN A 156 -21.84 -0.10 12.99
C ASN A 156 -20.63 0.71 13.47
N MET A 157 -19.41 0.35 13.05
CA MET A 157 -18.19 1.07 13.44
C MET A 157 -17.30 1.42 12.24
N PRO A 158 -16.54 2.54 12.32
CA PRO A 158 -15.55 2.85 11.29
C PRO A 158 -14.44 1.80 11.28
N TYR A 159 -14.27 1.13 10.14
CA TYR A 159 -13.11 0.28 9.86
C TYR A 159 -12.31 0.84 8.68
N LEU A 160 -11.09 0.32 8.50
CA LEU A 160 -10.20 0.69 7.41
C LEU A 160 -9.91 -0.53 6.56
N THR A 161 -9.94 -0.36 5.25
CA THR A 161 -9.37 -1.31 4.30
C THR A 161 -8.01 -0.82 3.79
N ASN A 162 -7.31 -1.64 3.01
CA ASN A 162 -6.11 -1.20 2.31
C ASN A 162 -6.37 -0.03 1.35
N ARG A 163 -7.61 0.13 0.86
CA ARG A 163 -8.00 1.24 -0.01
C ARG A 163 -8.13 2.56 0.75
N ASP A 164 -8.58 2.51 2.00
CA ASP A 164 -8.85 3.70 2.82
C ASP A 164 -7.61 4.18 3.58
N PHE A 165 -6.68 3.26 3.87
CA PHE A 165 -5.59 3.47 4.80
C PHE A 165 -4.74 4.71 4.50
N LEU A 166 -4.37 4.94 3.23
CA LEU A 166 -3.57 6.11 2.85
C LEU A 166 -4.34 7.43 3.03
N SER A 167 -5.64 7.43 2.70
CA SER A 167 -6.50 8.60 2.91
C SER A 167 -6.61 8.90 4.41
N TRP A 168 -6.83 7.87 5.21
CA TRP A 168 -6.88 7.97 6.67
C TRP A 168 -5.58 8.50 7.30
N LEU A 169 -4.41 8.11 6.79
CA LEU A 169 -3.12 8.64 7.28
C LEU A 169 -3.03 10.16 7.13
N THR A 170 -3.63 10.72 6.08
CA THR A 170 -3.63 12.18 5.89
C THR A 170 -4.63 12.90 6.80
N SER A 171 -5.75 12.27 7.15
CA SER A 171 -6.80 12.89 7.97
C SER A 171 -6.49 12.92 9.47
N ARG A 172 -5.54 12.09 9.96
CA ARG A 172 -5.16 12.04 11.39
C ARG A 172 -4.15 13.08 11.86
N VAL A 173 -3.62 13.92 10.98
CA VAL A 173 -2.61 14.94 11.31
C VAL A 173 -3.15 16.00 12.29
N THR A 174 -4.47 16.10 12.46
CA THR A 174 -5.12 17.02 13.41
C THR A 174 -5.34 16.48 14.82
N HIS A 175 -5.33 15.16 15.06
CA HIS A 175 -5.82 14.61 16.34
C HIS A 175 -4.76 14.15 17.35
N TYR A 176 -3.55 13.80 16.90
CA TYR A 176 -2.49 13.31 17.80
C TYR A 176 -1.89 14.42 18.68
N HIS A 177 -1.79 15.65 18.16
CA HIS A 177 -1.27 16.80 18.93
C HIS A 177 -2.21 17.26 20.05
N ARG A 178 -3.53 17.07 19.91
CA ARG A 178 -4.53 17.49 20.92
C ARG A 178 -4.49 16.62 22.16
N ARG A 179 -4.43 15.27 22.01
CA ARG A 179 -4.40 14.34 23.15
C ARG A 179 -3.12 14.39 23.98
N ARG A 180 -2.01 14.91 23.44
CA ARG A 180 -0.75 15.10 24.19
C ARG A 180 -0.72 16.46 24.91
N ALA A 181 -1.37 17.48 24.35
CA ALA A 181 -1.51 18.79 24.99
C ALA A 181 -2.48 18.73 26.19
N ASP A 182 -3.59 17.98 26.07
CA ASP A 182 -4.56 17.83 27.16
C ASP A 182 -3.98 16.99 28.32
N ARG A 183 -3.28 15.88 28.02
CA ARG A 183 -2.61 15.08 29.07
C ARG A 183 -1.54 15.82 29.87
N ASN A 184 -0.92 16.86 29.31
CA ASN A 184 0.07 17.68 30.03
C ASN A 184 -0.56 18.85 30.80
N ARG A 185 -1.85 19.15 30.60
CA ARG A 185 -2.58 20.18 31.38
C ARG A 185 -3.28 19.60 32.60
N ASP A 186 -3.66 18.33 32.55
CA ASP A 186 -4.59 17.76 33.54
C ASP A 186 -3.90 17.18 34.78
N GLY A 187 -2.56 17.29 34.91
CA GLY A 187 -1.80 16.94 36.12
C GLY A 187 -1.88 15.48 36.58
N THR A 188 -2.67 14.64 35.92
CA THR A 188 -2.91 13.24 36.30
C THR A 188 -1.96 12.35 35.51
N GLY A 189 -0.73 12.25 36.01
CA GLY A 189 0.24 11.26 35.57
C GLY A 189 -0.27 9.85 35.82
N PHE A 190 -1.00 9.28 34.86
CA PHE A 190 -1.33 7.86 34.86
C PHE A 190 -0.06 7.08 34.56
N GLN A 191 0.59 6.52 35.59
CA GLN A 191 1.63 5.52 35.42
C GLN A 191 0.97 4.21 34.96
N PRO A 192 1.29 3.66 33.78
CA PRO A 192 0.80 2.35 33.40
C PRO A 192 1.49 1.31 34.28
N SER A 193 0.72 0.62 35.13
CA SER A 193 1.18 -0.54 35.90
C SER A 193 1.34 -1.75 34.99
N TRP A 194 2.31 -1.72 34.07
CA TRP A 194 2.72 -2.88 33.31
C TRP A 194 4.17 -3.20 33.70
N LYS A 195 4.32 -4.02 34.75
CA LYS A 195 5.63 -4.61 35.10
C LYS A 195 5.90 -5.77 34.12
N PRO A 196 6.98 -5.76 33.35
CA PRO A 196 7.41 -6.96 32.64
C PRO A 196 7.89 -7.99 33.68
N ARG A 197 7.24 -9.16 33.72
CA ARG A 197 7.81 -10.34 34.39
C ARG A 197 8.92 -10.90 33.50
N PHE A 198 10.12 -10.37 33.63
CA PHE A 198 11.32 -11.11 33.28
C PHE A 198 12.10 -11.35 34.56
N GLY A 199 12.10 -12.60 35.01
CA GLY A 199 12.93 -13.06 36.11
C GLY A 199 14.39 -13.14 35.67
N HIS A 200 15.26 -12.44 36.37
CA HIS A 200 16.66 -12.80 36.52
C HIS A 200 17.04 -12.68 38.00
N PRO A 201 17.92 -13.56 38.51
CA PRO A 201 18.10 -13.75 39.94
C PRO A 201 18.90 -12.63 40.58
N GLU A 202 18.52 -12.31 41.82
CA GLU A 202 19.13 -11.29 42.67
C GLU A 202 20.61 -11.61 42.96
N GLY A 203 21.51 -10.77 42.44
CA GLY A 203 22.87 -10.66 42.95
C GLY A 203 22.91 -9.61 44.07
N ARG A 204 23.03 -10.07 45.32
CA ARG A 204 23.33 -9.21 46.48
C ARG A 204 24.71 -8.56 46.28
N THR A 205 24.76 -7.23 46.35
CA THR A 205 26.00 -6.49 46.62
C THR A 205 26.05 -6.12 48.10
N ASP A 206 27.03 -6.70 48.80
CA ASP A 206 27.41 -6.34 50.16
C ASP A 206 28.48 -5.23 50.11
N PRO A 207 28.34 -4.10 50.85
CA PRO A 207 29.32 -3.03 50.82
C PRO A 207 30.28 -3.16 52.00
N GLN A 208 31.51 -3.66 51.79
CA GLN A 208 32.70 -3.24 52.56
C GLN A 208 34.02 -3.87 52.05
N GLN A 209 35.05 -3.00 51.89
CA GLN A 209 36.50 -3.28 51.76
C GLN A 209 36.95 -3.94 50.44
N GLY A 210 38.05 -3.57 49.78
CA GLY A 210 39.16 -2.69 50.10
C GLY A 210 40.01 -2.43 48.84
N ARG A 211 40.89 -1.44 48.99
CA ARG A 211 41.87 -0.88 48.03
C ARG A 211 42.50 -1.87 47.05
N PHE A 212 42.68 -1.46 45.79
CA PHE A 212 43.87 -1.82 45.00
C PHE A 212 44.40 -0.62 44.21
N ARG A 213 45.73 -0.51 44.21
CA ARG A 213 46.57 0.61 43.78
C ARG A 213 46.76 0.63 42.25
N TYR A 214 46.97 1.83 41.73
CA TYR A 214 47.60 2.07 40.42
C TYR A 214 49.11 1.74 40.48
N GLY A 215 49.62 1.11 39.43
CA GLY A 215 51.05 0.96 39.17
C GLY A 215 51.37 1.37 37.73
N HIS A 216 52.12 2.45 37.59
CA HIS A 216 53.13 2.68 36.57
C HIS A 216 54.46 2.84 37.30
#